data_AF-A0A6A5W1M5-F1
#
_entry.id   AF-A0A6A5W1M5-F1
#
_cell.length_a   1.000
_cell.length_b   1.000
_cell.length_c   1.000
_cell.angle_alpha   90.00
_cell.angle_beta   90.00
_cell.angle_gamma   90.00
#
_symmetry.space_group_name_H-M   'P 1'
#
loop_
_entity.id
_entity.type
_entity.pdbx_description
1 polymer ?
#
loop_
_entity_poly.entity_id
_entity_poly.type
_entity_poly.pdbx_seq_one_letter_code
_entity_poly.pdbx_strand_id
1 'polypeptide(L)'
;MVMDEMLSKIQGTIKNFAAIYTVDIDKVPEFTTMYELYDECTLMFFYRNKHITVDCGTGNNNKINFKVADKQDLIDIIETVYRGARKGLGLVISPKDYSTNMAF
;
A
#
# COMPACT_ATOMS: atom_id res chain seq x y z
N MET A 1 -8.07 6.52 -13.01
CA MET A 1 -7.66 6.06 -11.67
C MET A 1 -6.33 6.72 -11.32
N VAL A 2 -6.33 7.74 -10.46
CA VAL A 2 -5.11 8.55 -10.17
C VAL A 2 -4.02 7.70 -9.51
N MET A 3 -4.40 6.73 -8.69
CA MET A 3 -3.46 5.83 -8.03
C MET A 3 -2.77 4.88 -9.01
N ASP A 4 -3.50 4.30 -9.97
CA ASP A 4 -2.95 3.43 -11.01
C ASP A 4 -1.91 4.15 -11.86
N GLU A 5 -2.19 5.41 -12.25
CA GLU A 5 -1.22 6.22 -12.97
C GLU A 5 0.05 6.48 -12.15
N MET A 6 -0.11 6.70 -10.84
CA MET A 6 1.03 6.92 -9.93
C MET A 6 1.88 5.66 -9.83
N LEU A 7 1.24 4.50 -9.61
CA LEU A 7 1.87 3.19 -9.55
C LEU A 7 2.61 2.85 -10.84
N SER A 8 1.98 3.08 -11.99
CA SER A 8 2.59 2.90 -13.31
C SER A 8 3.86 3.74 -13.48
N LYS A 9 3.82 5.00 -13.03
CA LYS A 9 4.96 5.93 -13.12
C LYS A 9 6.14 5.53 -12.22
N ILE A 10 5.90 4.90 -11.07
CA ILE A 10 6.96 4.49 -10.13
C ILE A 10 7.44 3.05 -10.35
N GLN A 11 6.70 2.22 -11.09
CA GLN A 11 7.02 0.81 -11.31
C GLN A 11 8.46 0.58 -11.78
N GLY A 12 8.95 1.41 -12.70
CA GLY A 12 10.33 1.32 -13.21
C GLY A 12 11.39 1.60 -12.14
N THR A 13 11.09 2.48 -11.17
CA THR A 13 12.00 2.87 -10.08
C THR A 13 12.10 1.77 -9.02
N ILE A 14 10.99 1.13 -8.68
CA ILE A 14 10.93 0.16 -7.58
C ILE A 14 11.16 -1.30 -8.01
N LYS A 15 11.29 -1.57 -9.33
CA LYS A 15 11.34 -2.92 -9.93
C LYS A 15 12.36 -3.89 -9.31
N ASN A 16 13.42 -3.37 -8.69
CA ASN A 16 14.47 -4.18 -8.09
C ASN A 16 14.08 -4.75 -6.71
N PHE A 17 13.04 -4.22 -6.07
CA PHE A 17 12.66 -4.61 -4.70
C PHE A 17 11.15 -4.74 -4.47
N ALA A 18 10.30 -4.32 -5.42
CA ALA A 18 8.86 -4.48 -5.36
C ALA A 18 8.27 -4.76 -6.75
N ALA A 19 7.15 -5.50 -6.76
CA ALA A 19 6.32 -5.73 -7.94
C ALA A 19 4.91 -5.20 -7.65
N ILE A 20 4.28 -4.58 -8.66
CA ILE A 20 2.93 -4.04 -8.56
C ILE A 20 2.00 -4.94 -9.37
N TYR A 21 0.87 -5.30 -8.77
CA TYR A 21 -0.24 -5.99 -9.43
C TYR A 21 -1.52 -5.22 -9.19
N THR A 22 -2.39 -5.18 -10.20
CA THR A 22 -3.74 -4.64 -10.09
C THR A 22 -4.73 -5.79 -10.01
N VAL A 23 -5.73 -5.66 -9.14
CA VAL A 23 -6.78 -6.66 -8.94
C VAL A 23 -8.12 -5.95 -9.06
N ASP A 24 -8.98 -6.51 -9.90
CA ASP A 24 -10.35 -6.06 -10.09
C ASP A 24 -11.27 -6.88 -9.16
N ILE A 25 -11.86 -6.22 -8.17
CA ILE A 25 -12.68 -6.86 -7.13
C ILE A 25 -14.00 -7.42 -7.67
N ASP A 26 -14.50 -6.92 -8.81
CA ASP A 26 -15.69 -7.46 -9.46
C ASP A 26 -15.37 -8.80 -10.14
N LYS A 27 -14.11 -9.00 -10.55
CA LYS A 27 -13.64 -10.25 -11.16
C LYS A 27 -13.12 -11.26 -10.14
N VAL A 28 -12.59 -10.81 -9.01
CA VAL A 28 -12.01 -11.65 -7.94
C VAL A 28 -12.57 -11.22 -6.58
N PRO A 29 -13.84 -11.55 -6.28
CA PRO A 29 -14.54 -11.06 -5.09
C PRO A 29 -14.18 -11.82 -3.80
N GLU A 30 -13.46 -12.95 -3.87
CA GLU A 30 -13.23 -13.86 -2.74
C GLU A 30 -12.50 -13.21 -1.57
N PHE A 31 -11.71 -12.18 -1.84
CA PHE A 31 -10.92 -11.46 -0.84
C PHE A 31 -11.61 -10.18 -0.34
N THR A 32 -12.72 -9.76 -0.95
CA THR A 32 -13.39 -8.50 -0.65
C THR A 32 -13.89 -8.46 0.79
N THR A 33 -14.58 -9.50 1.26
CA THR A 33 -15.04 -9.56 2.65
C THR A 33 -13.88 -9.79 3.62
N MET A 34 -12.91 -10.65 3.26
CA MET A 34 -11.78 -11.00 4.14
C MET A 34 -10.89 -9.78 4.43
N TYR A 35 -10.63 -8.95 3.43
CA TYR A 35 -9.81 -7.75 3.56
C TYR A 35 -10.63 -6.47 3.62
N GLU A 36 -11.95 -6.56 3.75
CA GLU A 36 -12.87 -5.41 3.85
C GLU A 36 -12.66 -4.37 2.72
N LEU A 37 -12.58 -4.83 1.47
CA LEU A 37 -12.24 -3.99 0.30
C LEU A 37 -13.47 -3.23 -0.20
N TYR A 38 -13.91 -2.22 0.55
CA TYR A 38 -15.11 -1.42 0.24
C TYR A 38 -14.78 -0.02 -0.29
N ASP A 39 -13.53 0.43 -0.17
CA ASP A 39 -13.05 1.70 -0.70
C ASP A 39 -12.81 1.62 -2.22
N GLU A 40 -12.86 2.75 -2.93
CA GLU A 40 -12.64 2.80 -4.39
C GLU A 40 -11.29 2.22 -4.83
N CYS A 41 -10.26 2.36 -4.00
CA CYS A 41 -8.92 1.82 -4.25
C CYS A 41 -8.25 1.52 -2.92
N THR A 42 -7.62 0.34 -2.83
CA THR A 42 -6.88 -0.09 -1.65
C THR A 42 -5.52 -0.63 -2.07
N LEU A 43 -4.48 -0.26 -1.32
CA LEU A 43 -3.16 -0.87 -1.46
C LEU A 43 -2.85 -1.73 -0.26
N MET A 44 -2.35 -2.93 -0.54
CA MET A 44 -1.90 -3.90 0.44
C MET A 44 -0.50 -4.37 0.08
N PHE A 45 0.29 -4.68 1.11
CA PHE A 45 1.68 -5.09 0.93
C PHE A 45 1.89 -6.53 1.37
N PHE A 46 2.54 -7.31 0.52
CA PHE A 46 2.85 -8.70 0.82
C PHE A 46 4.33 -8.98 0.60
N TYR A 47 4.92 -9.73 1.53
CA TYR A 47 6.31 -10.18 1.43
C TYR A 47 6.42 -11.64 1.88
N ARG A 48 6.89 -12.52 0.98
CA ARG A 48 7.03 -13.97 1.24
C ARG A 48 5.78 -14.61 1.85
N ASN A 49 4.63 -14.40 1.20
CA ASN A 49 3.31 -14.89 1.62
C ASN A 49 2.81 -14.35 2.98
N LYS A 50 3.38 -13.25 3.47
CA LYS A 50 2.91 -12.56 4.67
C LYS A 50 2.39 -11.18 4.31
N HIS A 51 1.23 -10.84 4.83
CA HIS A 51 0.69 -9.48 4.79
C HIS A 51 1.54 -8.58 5.70
N ILE A 52 1.99 -7.44 5.18
CA ILE A 52 2.79 -6.44 5.90
C ILE A 52 1.90 -5.24 6.15
N THR A 53 1.63 -4.95 7.41
CA THR A 53 0.83 -3.78 7.80
C THR A 53 1.71 -2.54 7.86
N VAL A 54 1.12 -1.39 7.56
CA VAL A 54 1.81 -0.09 7.53
C VAL A 54 1.06 0.87 8.41
N ASP A 55 1.71 1.33 9.48
CA ASP A 55 1.18 2.41 10.30
C ASP A 55 1.42 3.75 9.60
N CYS A 56 0.35 4.32 9.07
CA CYS A 56 0.33 5.64 8.44
C CYS A 56 -0.27 6.73 9.35
N GLY A 57 -0.53 6.44 10.63
CA GLY A 57 -1.22 7.35 11.55
C GLY A 57 -2.73 7.52 11.26
N THR A 58 -3.28 6.74 10.33
CA THR A 58 -4.71 6.76 9.95
C THR A 58 -5.59 5.89 10.85
N GLY A 59 -4.99 5.07 11.72
CA GLY A 59 -5.70 4.07 12.52
C GLY A 59 -6.06 2.78 11.77
N ASN A 60 -5.95 2.75 10.43
CA ASN A 60 -6.05 1.53 9.63
C ASN A 60 -4.68 1.15 9.07
N ASN A 61 -4.06 0.14 9.67
CA ASN A 61 -2.73 -0.31 9.28
C ASN A 61 -2.75 -1.45 8.26
N ASN A 62 -3.93 -2.03 7.99
CA ASN A 62 -4.06 -3.19 7.12
C ASN A 62 -4.01 -2.85 5.63
N LYS A 63 -4.36 -1.62 5.26
CA LYS A 63 -4.38 -1.18 3.87
C LYS A 63 -4.22 0.33 3.82
N ILE A 64 -3.71 0.84 2.70
CA ILE A 64 -3.78 2.26 2.37
C ILE A 64 -5.01 2.45 1.49
N ASN A 65 -6.02 3.15 2.01
CA ASN A 65 -7.26 3.50 1.30
C ASN A 65 -7.40 5.01 1.04
N PHE A 66 -6.35 5.78 1.29
CA PHE A 66 -6.31 7.21 1.04
C PHE A 66 -5.42 7.53 -0.15
N LYS A 67 -5.61 8.71 -0.72
CA LYS A 67 -4.80 9.18 -1.84
C LYS A 67 -3.43 9.66 -1.36
N VAL A 68 -2.38 9.01 -1.84
CA VAL A 68 -1.01 9.55 -1.73
C VAL A 68 -0.82 10.56 -2.87
N ALA A 69 -0.48 11.82 -2.54
CA ALA A 69 -0.39 12.88 -3.54
C ALA A 69 0.96 12.91 -4.28
N ASP A 70 2.03 12.50 -3.59
CA ASP A 70 3.38 12.53 -4.11
C ASP A 70 3.93 11.14 -4.44
N LYS A 71 4.72 11.06 -5.53
CA LYS A 71 5.30 9.79 -5.98
C LYS A 71 6.44 9.33 -5.08
N GLN A 72 7.24 10.26 -4.57
CA GLN A 72 8.37 9.93 -3.71
C GLN A 72 7.86 9.36 -2.39
N ASP A 73 6.80 9.95 -1.84
CA ASP A 73 6.09 9.42 -0.67
C ASP A 73 5.68 7.95 -0.83
N LEU A 74 5.09 7.60 -1.97
CA LEU A 74 4.71 6.21 -2.24
C LEU A 74 5.93 5.29 -2.37
N ILE A 75 7.01 5.76 -3.01
CA ILE A 75 8.28 5.01 -3.10
C ILE A 75 8.87 4.78 -1.69
N ASP A 76 8.89 5.80 -0.84
CA ASP A 76 9.45 5.76 0.50
C ASP A 76 8.68 4.81 1.41
N ILE A 77 7.34 4.76 1.28
CA ILE A 77 6.50 3.76 1.96
C ILE A 77 6.88 2.35 1.51
N ILE A 78 6.95 2.11 0.19
CA ILE A 78 7.30 0.78 -0.36
C ILE A 78 8.70 0.35 0.06
N GLU A 79 9.66 1.28 0.07
CA GLU A 79 11.02 1.01 0.55
C GLU A 79 11.03 0.63 2.03
N THR A 80 10.23 1.34 2.84
CA THR A 80 10.10 1.07 4.28
C THR A 80 9.50 -0.31 4.54
N VAL A 81 8.45 -0.67 3.80
CA VAL A 81 7.88 -2.03 3.78
C VAL A 81 8.95 -3.06 3.44
N TYR A 82 9.68 -2.86 2.35
CA TYR A 82 10.71 -3.80 1.92
C TYR A 82 11.82 -3.97 2.96
N ARG A 83 12.34 -2.87 3.52
CA ARG A 83 13.39 -2.90 4.55
C ARG A 83 12.90 -3.56 5.84
N GLY A 84 11.69 -3.26 6.28
CA GLY A 84 11.10 -3.84 7.49
C GLY A 84 10.79 -5.33 7.32
N ALA A 85 10.16 -5.71 6.21
CA ALA A 85 9.83 -7.09 5.92
C ALA A 85 11.08 -7.97 5.75
N ARG A 86 12.17 -7.43 5.16
CA ARG A 86 13.48 -8.12 5.12
C ARG A 86 14.09 -8.39 6.50
N LYS A 87 13.76 -7.59 7.50
CA LYS A 87 14.15 -7.80 8.91
C LYS A 87 13.16 -8.70 9.67
N GLY A 88 12.12 -9.21 9.01
CA GLY A 88 11.12 -10.08 9.63
C GLY A 88 10.00 -9.34 10.35
N LEU A 89 9.87 -8.02 10.18
CA LEU A 89 8.78 -7.25 10.77
C LEU A 89 7.48 -7.50 9.99
N GLY A 90 6.38 -7.72 10.72
CA GLY A 90 5.03 -7.82 10.14
C GLY A 90 4.27 -6.48 10.09
N LEU A 91 4.77 -5.49 10.83
CA LEU A 91 4.28 -4.11 10.86
C LEU A 91 5.46 -3.17 10.65
N VAL A 92 5.28 -2.16 9.81
CA VAL A 92 6.23 -1.07 9.61
C VAL A 92 5.55 0.27 9.85
N ILE A 93 6.33 1.29 10.20
CA ILE A 93 5.83 2.65 10.40
C ILE A 93 6.18 3.47 9.16
N SER A 94 5.19 4.12 8.56
CA SER A 94 5.39 5.02 7.43
C SER A 94 6.38 6.15 7.79
N PRO A 95 7.26 6.58 6.86
CA PRO A 95 8.14 7.73 7.08
C PRO A 95 7.39 9.05 7.32
N LYS A 96 6.12 9.11 6.90
CA LYS A 96 5.23 10.27 7.06
C LYS A 96 3.94 9.88 7.75
N ASP A 97 3.43 10.80 8.56
CA ASP A 97 2.10 10.72 9.15
C ASP A 97 1.06 11.24 8.14
N TYR A 98 0.00 10.45 7.93
CA TYR A 98 -1.12 10.75 7.06
C TYR A 98 -2.43 10.97 7.84
N SER A 99 -2.36 11.12 9.16
CA SER A 99 -3.51 11.39 10.05
C SER A 99 -4.37 12.59 9.62
N THR A 100 -3.76 13.64 9.05
CA THR A 100 -4.46 14.85 8.59
C THR A 100 -4.98 14.76 7.15
N ASN A 101 -4.56 13.76 6.38
CA ASN A 101 -5.03 13.52 5.00
C ASN A 101 -6.32 12.69 4.95
N MET A 102 -7.04 12.58 6.07
CA MET A 102 -8.38 11.97 6.17
C MET A 102 -9.52 12.88 5.68
N ALA A 103 -9.22 13.99 5.02
CA ALA A 103 -10.23 14.88 4.49
C ALA A 103 -10.83 14.31 3.20
N PHE A 104 -12.10 13.89 3.29
CA PHE A 104 -13.03 13.78 2.18
C PHE A 104 -13.15 15.10 1.41
#